data_AF-A0A2G6FYJ5-F1
#
_entry.id   AF-A0A2G6FYJ5-F1
#
_cell.length_a   1.000
_cell.length_b   1.000
_cell.length_c   1.000
_cell.angle_alpha   90.00
_cell.angle_beta   90.00
_cell.angle_gamma   90.00
#
_symmetry.space_group_name_H-M   'P 1'
#
loop_
_entity.id
_entity.type
_entity.pdbx_description
1 polymer ?
#
loop_
_entity_poly.entity_id
_entity_poly.type
_entity_poly.pdbx_seq_one_letter_code
_entity_poly.pdbx_strand_id
1 'polypeptide(L)'
;SAVVYLRRAVDSDRANPRHRFNLANALEVVGQFHEAEKHFLYFLAAQPDDVVGHFNYGIHLDKQGKPVEALYHINRTIALDGGMVSARVVKVQLLEKMGQFDEAIAEIQHLKGMDPEASPELLSWEERLVRARDVASGKREEGKQHLLHMVLPDEALVRQVQDYLDSGADFGSLVQQFSIGPAAVRGGDIGWIDPAEMVQEMREAIEGLEIYEISPPIESRGLYHIFKRLP
;
A
#
# COMPACT_ATOMS: atom_id res chain seq x y z
N SER A 1 31.94 -12.90 -24.22
CA SER A 1 31.13 -12.49 -23.05
C SER A 1 31.15 -13.61 -22.00
N ALA A 2 30.76 -13.32 -20.75
CA ALA A 2 30.69 -14.31 -19.67
C ALA A 2 29.87 -15.56 -20.07
N VAL A 3 28.76 -15.36 -20.78
CA VAL A 3 27.90 -16.42 -21.31
C VAL A 3 28.67 -17.41 -22.20
N VAL A 4 29.56 -16.94 -23.09
CA VAL A 4 30.36 -17.81 -23.98
C VAL A 4 31.30 -18.71 -23.18
N TYR A 5 31.97 -18.16 -22.15
CA TYR A 5 32.84 -18.95 -21.29
C TYR A 5 32.06 -19.97 -20.47
N LEU A 6 30.90 -19.58 -19.94
CA LEU A 6 30.06 -20.46 -19.13
C LEU A 6 29.41 -21.59 -19.95
N ARG A 7 29.07 -21.35 -21.23
CA ARG A 7 28.65 -22.42 -22.15
C ARG A 7 29.74 -23.47 -22.33
N ARG A 8 30.98 -23.02 -22.58
CA ARG A 8 32.13 -23.93 -22.70
C ARG A 8 32.36 -24.73 -21.43
N ALA A 9 32.19 -24.12 -20.25
CA ALA A 9 32.29 -24.82 -18.99
C ALA A 9 31.22 -25.93 -18.84
N VAL A 10 29.98 -25.65 -19.25
CA VAL A 10 28.91 -26.67 -19.28
C VAL A 10 29.21 -27.79 -20.28
N ASP A 11 29.83 -27.47 -21.42
CA ASP A 11 30.19 -28.48 -22.42
C ASP A 11 31.37 -29.35 -21.99
N SER A 12 32.36 -28.78 -21.29
CA SER A 12 33.53 -29.51 -20.79
C SER A 12 33.22 -30.43 -19.62
N ASP A 13 32.24 -30.05 -18.78
CA ASP A 13 31.79 -30.85 -17.65
C ASP A 13 30.27 -30.73 -17.50
N ARG A 14 29.56 -31.63 -18.18
CA ARG A 14 28.10 -31.67 -18.19
C ARG A 14 27.51 -32.16 -16.87
N ALA A 15 28.30 -32.87 -16.06
CA ALA A 15 27.86 -33.47 -14.81
C ALA A 15 27.83 -32.44 -13.68
N ASN A 16 28.67 -31.40 -13.74
CA ASN A 16 28.72 -30.38 -12.70
C ASN A 16 27.52 -29.40 -12.76
N PRO A 17 26.57 -29.49 -11.82
CA PRO A 17 25.38 -28.62 -11.82
C PRO A 17 25.74 -27.14 -11.61
N ARG A 18 26.85 -26.81 -10.91
CA ARG A 18 27.24 -25.41 -10.64
C ARG A 18 27.57 -24.63 -11.91
N HIS A 19 28.07 -25.29 -12.95
CA HIS A 19 28.30 -24.62 -14.24
C HIS A 19 26.98 -24.13 -14.87
N ARG A 20 25.92 -24.94 -14.77
CA ARG A 20 24.59 -24.56 -15.26
C ARG A 20 23.96 -23.46 -14.41
N PHE A 21 24.13 -23.49 -13.09
CA PHE A 21 23.69 -22.39 -12.23
C PHE A 21 24.35 -21.06 -12.60
N ASN A 22 25.68 -21.06 -12.77
CA ASN A 22 26.40 -19.85 -13.17
C ASN A 22 25.98 -19.36 -14.56
N LEU A 23 25.76 -20.29 -15.51
CA LEU A 23 25.24 -19.96 -16.82
C LEU A 23 23.82 -19.37 -16.74
N ALA A 24 22.93 -19.94 -15.91
CA ALA A 24 21.58 -19.41 -15.68
C ALA A 24 21.63 -17.96 -15.19
N ASN A 25 22.44 -17.67 -14.17
CA ASN A 25 22.62 -16.32 -13.65
C ASN A 25 23.21 -15.35 -14.70
N ALA A 26 24.11 -15.81 -15.56
CA ALA A 26 24.65 -14.97 -16.63
C ALA A 26 23.64 -14.70 -17.75
N LEU A 27 22.83 -15.70 -18.12
CA LEU A 27 21.75 -15.58 -19.09
C LEU A 27 20.65 -14.63 -18.59
N GLU A 28 20.35 -14.70 -17.30
CA GLU A 28 19.45 -13.79 -16.59
C GLU A 28 19.89 -12.33 -16.73
N VAL A 29 21.17 -12.03 -16.50
CA VAL A 29 21.72 -10.66 -16.62
C VAL A 29 21.62 -10.12 -18.04
N VAL A 30 21.75 -10.98 -19.06
CA VAL A 30 21.64 -10.57 -20.47
C VAL A 30 20.22 -10.69 -21.04
N GLY A 31 19.22 -10.96 -20.20
CA GLY A 31 17.80 -11.01 -20.59
C GLY A 31 17.38 -12.26 -21.38
N GLN A 32 18.21 -13.31 -21.41
CA GLN A 32 17.89 -14.58 -22.08
C GLN A 32 17.08 -15.51 -21.17
N PHE A 33 15.91 -15.04 -20.73
CA PHE A 33 15.10 -15.66 -19.67
C PHE A 33 14.68 -17.09 -19.98
N HIS A 34 14.18 -17.37 -21.19
CA HIS A 34 13.72 -18.71 -21.55
C HIS A 34 14.83 -19.77 -21.51
N GLU A 35 16.07 -19.37 -21.78
CA GLU A 35 17.20 -20.29 -21.67
C GLU A 35 17.69 -20.42 -20.22
N ALA A 36 17.75 -19.31 -19.48
CA ALA A 36 18.10 -19.32 -18.07
C ALA A 36 17.22 -20.28 -17.27
N GLU A 37 15.91 -20.32 -17.54
CA GLU A 37 14.95 -21.21 -16.90
C GLU A 37 15.35 -22.69 -17.01
N LYS A 38 15.77 -23.14 -18.20
CA LYS A 38 16.21 -24.53 -18.44
C LYS A 38 17.41 -24.89 -17.58
N HIS A 39 18.33 -23.95 -17.38
CA HIS A 39 19.51 -24.16 -16.56
C HIS A 39 19.21 -24.12 -15.06
N PHE A 40 18.30 -23.26 -14.60
CA PHE A 40 17.80 -23.27 -13.22
C PHE A 40 17.10 -24.59 -12.88
N LEU A 41 16.19 -25.05 -13.75
CA LEU A 41 15.47 -26.30 -13.55
C LEU A 41 16.40 -27.51 -13.47
N TYR A 42 17.39 -27.59 -14.37
CA TYR A 42 18.41 -28.65 -14.28
C TYR A 42 19.18 -28.58 -12.96
N PHE A 43 19.60 -27.37 -12.56
CA PHE A 43 20.36 -27.18 -11.33
C PHE A 43 19.59 -27.65 -10.10
N LEU A 44 18.33 -27.23 -9.97
CA LEU A 44 17.47 -27.60 -8.84
C LEU A 44 17.04 -29.08 -8.88
N ALA A 45 16.97 -29.70 -10.06
CA ALA A 45 16.78 -31.14 -10.14
C ALA A 45 17.98 -31.93 -9.57
N ALA A 46 19.19 -31.41 -9.72
CA ALA A 46 20.41 -32.02 -9.19
C ALA A 46 20.69 -31.64 -7.72
N GLN A 47 20.25 -30.45 -7.30
CA GLN A 47 20.42 -29.92 -5.94
C GLN A 47 19.09 -29.34 -5.43
N PRO A 48 18.13 -30.19 -5.01
CA PRO A 48 16.77 -29.78 -4.67
C PRO A 48 16.64 -28.97 -3.37
N ASP A 49 17.69 -28.92 -2.56
CA ASP A 49 17.73 -28.19 -1.29
C ASP A 49 18.78 -27.05 -1.32
N ASP A 50 19.24 -26.62 -2.50
CA ASP A 50 20.16 -25.48 -2.60
C ASP A 50 19.41 -24.15 -2.39
N VAL A 51 19.70 -23.50 -1.25
CA VAL A 51 19.09 -22.23 -0.80
C VAL A 51 19.20 -21.14 -1.87
N VAL A 52 20.40 -20.94 -2.42
CA VAL A 52 20.70 -19.87 -3.38
C VAL A 52 20.05 -20.16 -4.74
N GLY A 53 19.98 -21.43 -5.13
CA GLY A 53 19.27 -21.91 -6.31
C GLY A 53 17.79 -21.57 -6.27
N HIS A 54 17.12 -21.89 -5.16
CA HIS A 54 15.71 -21.52 -4.96
C HIS A 54 15.52 -20.01 -4.96
N PHE A 55 16.40 -19.25 -4.28
CA PHE A 55 16.30 -17.79 -4.23
C PHE A 55 16.42 -17.15 -5.62
N ASN A 56 17.46 -17.50 -6.38
CA ASN A 56 17.70 -16.93 -7.70
C ASN A 56 16.63 -17.35 -8.71
N TYR A 57 16.15 -18.60 -8.64
CA TYR A 57 15.07 -19.04 -9.53
C TYR A 57 13.73 -18.37 -9.18
N GLY A 58 13.46 -18.12 -7.89
CA GLY A 58 12.32 -17.31 -7.46
C GLY A 58 12.35 -15.89 -8.05
N ILE A 59 13.49 -15.20 -7.98
CA ILE A 59 13.67 -13.87 -8.59
C ILE A 59 13.49 -13.92 -10.11
N HIS A 60 14.04 -14.96 -10.74
CA HIS A 60 13.89 -15.17 -12.18
C HIS A 60 12.42 -15.33 -12.60
N LEU A 61 11.63 -16.09 -11.83
CA LEU A 61 10.19 -16.28 -12.07
C LEU A 61 9.40 -14.98 -11.88
N ASP A 62 9.73 -14.19 -10.85
CA ASP A 62 9.09 -12.88 -10.62
C ASP A 62 9.28 -11.94 -11.82
N LYS A 63 10.49 -11.87 -12.38
CA LYS A 63 10.78 -11.07 -13.58
C LYS A 63 10.04 -11.55 -14.83
N GLN A 64 9.65 -12.81 -14.89
CA GLN A 64 8.79 -13.35 -15.95
C GLN A 64 7.30 -13.10 -15.69
N GLY A 65 6.92 -12.42 -14.60
CA GLY A 65 5.52 -12.21 -14.25
C GLY A 65 4.83 -13.47 -13.74
N LYS A 66 5.59 -14.40 -13.13
CA LYS A 66 5.10 -15.64 -12.52
C LYS A 66 5.20 -15.58 -10.98
N PRO A 67 4.44 -14.67 -10.30
CA PRO A 67 4.65 -14.38 -8.89
C PRO A 67 4.26 -15.54 -7.96
N VAL A 68 3.31 -16.39 -8.36
CA VAL A 68 2.87 -17.55 -7.56
C VAL A 68 3.98 -18.60 -7.48
N GLU A 69 4.59 -18.92 -8.63
CA GLU A 69 5.71 -19.84 -8.73
C GLU A 69 6.96 -19.25 -8.07
N ALA A 70 7.20 -17.95 -8.24
CA ALA A 70 8.26 -17.25 -7.52
C ALA A 70 8.10 -17.42 -6.00
N LEU A 71 6.89 -17.19 -5.48
CA LEU A 71 6.59 -17.31 -4.05
C LEU A 71 6.83 -18.73 -3.52
N TYR A 72 6.54 -19.77 -4.30
CA TYR A 72 6.91 -21.15 -3.95
C TYR A 72 8.41 -21.29 -3.71
N HIS A 73 9.24 -20.82 -4.65
CA HIS A 73 10.69 -20.93 -4.52
C HIS A 73 11.25 -20.07 -3.38
N ILE A 74 10.71 -18.87 -3.17
CA ILE A 74 11.09 -18.01 -2.05
C ILE A 74 10.71 -18.63 -0.69
N ASN A 75 9.54 -19.25 -0.58
CA ASN A 75 9.15 -19.98 0.64
C ASN A 75 10.08 -21.19 0.88
N ARG A 76 10.52 -21.89 -0.17
CA ARG A 76 11.54 -22.95 -0.06
C ARG A 76 12.88 -22.40 0.44
N THR A 77 13.32 -21.24 -0.05
CA THR A 77 14.52 -20.55 0.48
C THR A 77 14.40 -20.30 1.98
N ILE A 78 13.29 -19.71 2.44
CA ILE A 78 13.06 -19.39 3.85
C ILE A 78 12.96 -20.67 4.71
N ALA A 79 12.40 -21.74 4.17
CA ALA A 79 12.30 -23.02 4.87
C ALA A 79 13.67 -23.69 5.07
N LEU A 80 14.58 -23.54 4.10
CA LEU A 80 15.95 -24.07 4.15
C LEU A 80 16.90 -23.18 4.94
N ASP A 81 16.73 -21.86 4.85
CA ASP A 81 17.47 -20.84 5.61
C ASP A 81 16.52 -19.73 6.09
N GLY A 82 16.04 -19.89 7.33
CA GLY A 82 15.15 -18.92 7.96
C GLY A 82 15.80 -17.58 8.30
N GLY A 83 17.14 -17.49 8.26
CA GLY A 83 17.92 -16.29 8.55
C GLY A 83 18.13 -15.38 7.34
N MET A 84 17.78 -15.83 6.13
CA MET A 84 17.97 -15.05 4.90
C MET A 84 16.97 -13.90 4.79
N VAL A 85 17.32 -12.75 5.38
CA VAL A 85 16.52 -11.51 5.37
C VAL A 85 16.08 -11.11 3.96
N SER A 86 16.96 -11.24 2.97
CA SER A 86 16.66 -10.90 1.58
C SER A 86 15.54 -11.76 0.98
N ALA A 87 15.40 -13.03 1.38
CA ALA A 87 14.30 -13.88 0.93
C ALA A 87 12.95 -13.41 1.47
N ARG A 88 12.90 -12.98 2.73
CA ARG A 88 11.69 -12.39 3.33
C ARG A 88 11.32 -11.06 2.70
N VAL A 89 12.30 -10.19 2.43
CA VAL A 89 12.07 -8.94 1.70
C VAL A 89 11.43 -9.20 0.33
N VAL A 90 11.97 -10.16 -0.43
CA VAL A 90 11.38 -10.56 -1.73
C VAL A 90 9.98 -11.15 -1.55
N LYS A 91 9.73 -11.93 -0.48
CA LYS A 91 8.40 -12.45 -0.16
C LYS A 91 7.38 -11.32 0.05
N VAL A 92 7.71 -10.28 0.82
CA VAL A 92 6.82 -9.13 1.02
C VAL A 92 6.49 -8.47 -0.32
N GLN A 93 7.49 -8.28 -1.20
CA GLN A 93 7.28 -7.69 -2.54
C GLN A 93 6.34 -8.53 -3.40
N LEU A 94 6.49 -9.86 -3.38
CA LEU A 94 5.64 -10.78 -4.13
C LEU A 94 4.19 -10.74 -3.61
N LEU A 95 4.01 -10.81 -2.29
CA LEU A 95 2.70 -10.75 -1.65
C LEU A 95 2.00 -9.42 -1.95
N GLU A 96 2.73 -8.31 -1.90
CA GLU A 96 2.23 -6.99 -2.26
C GLU A 96 1.75 -6.93 -3.73
N LYS A 97 2.56 -7.42 -4.68
CA LYS A 97 2.17 -7.51 -6.10
C LYS A 97 0.92 -8.36 -6.32
N MET A 98 0.71 -9.37 -5.46
CA MET A 98 -0.45 -10.26 -5.49
C MET A 98 -1.66 -9.71 -4.71
N GLY A 99 -1.54 -8.55 -4.06
CA GLY A 99 -2.60 -7.97 -3.22
C GLY A 99 -2.84 -8.71 -1.90
N GLN A 100 -1.93 -9.61 -1.50
CA GLN A 100 -1.99 -10.38 -0.26
C GLN A 100 -1.39 -9.57 0.89
N PHE A 101 -2.07 -8.48 1.25
CA PHE A 101 -1.52 -7.47 2.15
C PHE A 101 -1.40 -7.95 3.60
N ASP A 102 -2.31 -8.79 4.09
CA ASP A 102 -2.23 -9.30 5.47
C ASP A 102 -1.01 -10.21 5.66
N GLU A 103 -0.74 -11.09 4.70
CA GLU A 103 0.46 -11.92 4.70
C GLU A 103 1.73 -11.09 4.53
N ALA A 104 1.69 -10.03 3.70
CA ALA A 104 2.82 -9.12 3.52
C ALA A 104 3.17 -8.39 4.83
N ILE A 105 2.16 -7.89 5.55
CA ILE A 105 2.32 -7.24 6.85
C ILE A 105 2.90 -8.22 7.88
N ALA A 106 2.43 -9.48 7.91
CA ALA A 106 2.96 -10.49 8.82
C ALA A 106 4.47 -10.74 8.59
N GLU A 107 4.92 -10.77 7.34
CA GLU A 107 6.34 -10.91 7.02
C GLU A 107 7.17 -9.67 7.40
N ILE A 108 6.59 -8.46 7.29
CA ILE A 108 7.22 -7.24 7.82
C ILE A 108 7.39 -7.33 9.35
N GLN A 109 6.41 -7.84 10.09
CA GLN A 109 6.58 -8.05 11.54
C GLN A 109 7.68 -9.06 11.86
N HIS A 110 7.78 -10.13 11.07
CA HIS A 110 8.90 -11.09 11.20
C HIS A 110 10.25 -10.40 10.96
N LEU A 111 10.37 -9.58 9.92
CA LEU A 111 11.59 -8.81 9.63
C LEU A 111 11.97 -7.88 10.80
N LYS A 112 11.01 -7.17 11.38
CA LYS A 112 11.22 -6.31 12.57
C LYS A 112 11.61 -7.11 13.81
N GLY A 113 11.14 -8.35 13.94
CA GLY A 113 11.56 -9.25 15.02
C GLY A 113 13.00 -9.78 14.86
N MET A 114 13.50 -9.82 13.62
CA MET A 114 14.89 -10.24 13.32
C MET A 114 15.90 -9.11 13.54
N ASP A 115 15.46 -7.85 13.42
CA ASP A 115 16.27 -6.65 13.69
C ASP A 115 15.47 -5.65 14.56
N PRO A 116 15.73 -5.59 15.88
CA PRO A 116 15.00 -4.74 16.81
C PRO A 116 15.15 -3.23 16.55
N GLU A 117 16.20 -2.79 15.83
CA GLU A 117 16.31 -1.43 15.32
C GLU A 117 15.70 -1.35 13.93
N ALA A 118 14.41 -1.69 13.84
CA ALA A 118 13.66 -1.71 12.60
C ALA A 118 13.89 -0.41 11.82
N SER A 119 14.42 -0.56 10.60
CA SER A 119 14.80 0.59 9.80
C SER A 119 13.57 1.43 9.45
N PRO A 120 13.70 2.77 9.32
CA PRO A 120 12.58 3.64 8.93
C PRO A 120 11.88 3.19 7.64
N GLU A 121 12.61 2.50 6.76
CA GLU A 121 12.08 1.92 5.53
C GLU A 121 11.08 0.79 5.80
N LEU A 122 11.31 -0.08 6.80
CA LEU A 122 10.39 -1.16 7.16
C LEU A 122 9.09 -0.60 7.75
N LEU A 123 9.18 0.41 8.61
CA LEU A 123 8.00 1.09 9.17
C LEU A 123 7.16 1.75 8.08
N SER A 124 7.82 2.50 7.19
CA SER A 124 7.15 3.16 6.06
C SER A 124 6.50 2.16 5.11
N TRP A 125 7.13 0.99 4.91
CA TRP A 125 6.54 -0.08 4.09
C TRP A 125 5.32 -0.71 4.77
N GLU A 126 5.39 -0.99 6.07
CA GLU A 126 4.27 -1.51 6.85
C GLU A 126 3.03 -0.60 6.75
N GLU A 127 3.21 0.70 7.01
CA GLU A 127 2.13 1.69 6.91
C GLU A 127 1.50 1.73 5.52
N ARG A 128 2.32 1.59 4.48
CA ARG A 128 1.87 1.55 3.09
C ARG A 128 1.06 0.29 2.79
N LEU A 129 1.47 -0.87 3.31
CA LEU A 129 0.73 -2.13 3.17
C LEU A 129 -0.59 -2.10 3.93
N VAL A 130 -0.60 -1.57 5.16
CA VAL A 130 -1.84 -1.35 5.94
C VAL A 130 -2.80 -0.47 5.16
N ARG A 131 -2.32 0.64 4.60
CA ARG A 131 -3.14 1.52 3.76
C ARG A 131 -3.70 0.79 2.54
N ALA A 132 -2.88 0.02 1.83
CA ALA A 132 -3.30 -0.74 0.65
C ALA A 132 -4.35 -1.81 1.01
N ARG A 133 -4.18 -2.51 2.14
CA ARG A 133 -5.17 -3.45 2.68
C ARG A 133 -6.50 -2.79 2.98
N ASP A 134 -6.49 -1.64 3.66
CA ASP A 134 -7.71 -0.97 4.07
C ASP A 134 -8.49 -0.40 2.87
N VAL A 135 -7.77 0.03 1.81
CA VAL A 135 -8.37 0.38 0.52
C VAL A 135 -8.95 -0.87 -0.16
N ALA A 136 -8.18 -1.95 -0.27
CA ALA A 136 -8.62 -3.17 -0.96
C ALA A 136 -9.79 -3.87 -0.28
N SER A 137 -9.91 -3.74 1.05
CA SER A 137 -11.02 -4.29 1.83
C SER A 137 -12.26 -3.39 1.87
N GLY A 138 -12.22 -2.19 1.28
CA GLY A 138 -13.30 -1.21 1.39
C GLY A 138 -13.44 -0.59 2.79
N LYS A 139 -12.59 -0.96 3.75
CA LYS A 139 -12.59 -0.38 5.11
C LYS A 139 -12.31 1.12 5.13
N ARG A 140 -11.62 1.66 4.12
CA ARG A 140 -11.47 3.11 3.94
C ARG A 140 -12.69 3.78 3.28
N GLU A 141 -13.67 3.04 2.81
CA GLU A 141 -14.98 3.58 2.46
C GLU A 141 -15.98 3.42 3.62
N GLU A 142 -15.85 2.37 4.43
CA GLU A 142 -16.53 2.25 5.73
C GLU A 142 -16.09 3.37 6.68
N GLY A 143 -17.01 4.29 7.01
CA GLY A 143 -16.76 5.40 7.94
C GLY A 143 -16.49 6.74 7.27
N LYS A 144 -16.32 6.78 5.94
CA LYS A 144 -16.38 8.06 5.23
C LYS A 144 -17.78 8.64 5.30
N GLN A 145 -17.85 9.96 5.38
CA GLN A 145 -19.09 10.70 5.42
C GLN A 145 -19.14 11.65 4.23
N HIS A 146 -20.28 11.70 3.52
CA HIS A 146 -20.52 12.72 2.51
C HIS A 146 -20.92 14.02 3.23
N LEU A 147 -20.14 15.08 3.07
CA LEU A 147 -20.31 16.32 3.83
C LEU A 147 -20.51 17.53 2.92
N LEU A 148 -21.37 18.45 3.38
CA LEU A 148 -21.33 19.85 2.97
C LEU A 148 -20.54 20.66 4.00
N HIS A 149 -19.80 21.68 3.55
CA HIS A 149 -18.95 22.51 4.41
C HIS A 149 -19.13 24.01 4.15
N MET A 150 -19.39 24.74 5.23
CA MET A 150 -19.41 26.20 5.28
C MET A 150 -18.20 26.73 6.05
N VAL A 151 -17.56 27.77 5.52
CA VAL A 151 -16.50 28.52 6.21
C VAL A 151 -16.93 29.97 6.36
N LEU A 152 -16.96 30.47 7.59
CA LEU A 152 -17.36 31.84 7.91
C LEU A 152 -16.18 32.60 8.55
N PRO A 153 -16.03 33.91 8.26
CA PRO A 153 -14.91 34.71 8.73
C PRO A 153 -15.03 35.16 10.19
N ASP A 154 -16.24 35.27 10.73
CA ASP A 154 -16.48 35.85 12.05
C ASP A 154 -17.76 35.34 12.73
N GLU A 155 -17.85 35.58 14.03
CA GLU A 155 -18.96 35.13 14.88
C GLU A 155 -20.30 35.84 14.57
N ALA A 156 -20.25 37.08 14.04
CA ALA A 156 -21.47 37.80 13.70
C ALA A 156 -22.18 37.12 12.52
N LEU A 157 -21.42 36.68 11.52
CA LEU A 157 -21.98 35.93 10.39
C LEU A 157 -22.42 34.52 10.79
N VAL A 158 -21.73 33.88 11.74
CA VAL A 158 -22.18 32.61 12.34
C VAL A 158 -23.59 32.74 12.92
N ARG A 159 -23.82 33.73 13.78
CA ARG A 159 -25.13 33.96 14.41
C ARG A 159 -26.22 34.21 13.36
N GLN A 160 -25.92 35.03 12.36
CA GLN A 160 -26.85 35.29 11.26
C GLN A 160 -27.21 34.02 10.47
N VAL A 161 -26.23 33.18 10.15
CA VAL A 161 -26.47 31.91 9.47
C VAL A 161 -27.29 30.96 10.33
N GLN A 162 -27.03 30.89 11.64
CA GLN A 162 -27.80 30.08 12.57
C GLN A 162 -29.28 30.49 12.60
N ASP A 163 -29.58 31.80 12.65
CA ASP A 163 -30.97 32.29 12.59
C ASP A 163 -31.70 31.84 11.31
N TYR A 164 -31.00 31.82 10.16
CA TYR A 164 -31.56 31.30 8.91
C TYR A 164 -31.78 29.79 8.93
N LEU A 165 -30.83 29.03 9.49
CA LEU A 165 -30.95 27.58 9.63
C LEU A 165 -32.11 27.20 10.56
N ASP A 166 -32.27 27.89 11.68
CA ASP A 166 -33.38 27.70 12.63
C ASP A 166 -34.74 28.04 11.99
N SER A 167 -34.74 28.94 10.99
CA SER A 167 -35.91 29.26 10.17
C SER A 167 -36.17 28.26 9.03
N GLY A 168 -35.34 27.22 8.90
CA GLY A 168 -35.48 26.16 7.90
C GLY A 168 -34.87 26.48 6.53
N ALA A 169 -33.96 27.45 6.43
CA ALA A 169 -33.26 27.74 5.18
C ALA A 169 -32.39 26.54 4.72
N ASP A 170 -32.26 26.38 3.40
CA ASP A 170 -31.42 25.34 2.83
C ASP A 170 -29.93 25.62 3.07
N PHE A 171 -29.22 24.63 3.63
CA PHE A 171 -27.81 24.75 3.97
C PHE A 171 -26.94 25.08 2.76
N GLY A 172 -27.16 24.41 1.62
CA GLY A 172 -26.34 24.62 0.42
C GLY A 172 -26.48 26.02 -0.16
N SER A 173 -27.70 26.58 -0.10
CA SER A 173 -28.00 27.95 -0.49
C SER A 173 -27.28 28.97 0.40
N LEU A 174 -27.28 28.75 1.73
CA LEU A 174 -26.53 29.59 2.66
C LEU A 174 -25.01 29.48 2.43
N VAL A 175 -24.52 28.28 2.10
CA VAL A 175 -23.10 28.09 1.77
C VAL A 175 -22.71 28.90 0.54
N GLN A 176 -23.52 28.88 -0.52
CA GLN A 176 -23.26 29.68 -1.73
C GLN A 176 -23.25 31.18 -1.45
N GLN A 177 -24.08 31.64 -0.52
CA GLN A 177 -24.25 33.06 -0.22
C GLN A 177 -23.20 33.60 0.75
N PHE A 178 -22.84 32.84 1.78
CA PHE A 178 -22.08 33.34 2.93
C PHE A 178 -20.70 32.71 3.09
N SER A 179 -20.46 31.53 2.53
CA SER A 179 -19.19 30.82 2.74
C SER A 179 -18.04 31.47 1.98
N ILE A 180 -16.92 31.67 2.67
CA ILE A 180 -15.64 32.09 2.06
C ILE A 180 -14.78 30.89 1.63
N GLY A 181 -15.27 29.66 1.83
CA GLY A 181 -14.56 28.44 1.53
C GLY A 181 -14.61 28.05 0.04
N PRO A 182 -13.66 27.22 -0.44
CA PRO A 182 -13.59 26.82 -1.86
C PRO A 182 -14.80 25.98 -2.32
N ALA A 183 -15.54 25.37 -1.39
CA ALA A 183 -16.74 24.60 -1.69
C ALA A 183 -18.01 25.46 -1.88
N ALA A 184 -17.94 26.78 -1.64
CA ALA A 184 -19.07 27.70 -1.77
C ALA A 184 -19.78 27.57 -3.11
N VAL A 185 -19.01 27.53 -4.21
CA VAL A 185 -19.53 27.42 -5.58
C VAL A 185 -20.29 26.12 -5.88
N ARG A 186 -20.15 25.09 -5.05
CA ARG A 186 -20.85 23.80 -5.17
C ARG A 186 -21.86 23.57 -4.05
N GLY A 187 -22.38 24.63 -3.41
CA GLY A 187 -23.31 24.47 -2.29
C GLY A 187 -22.68 23.79 -1.08
N GLY A 188 -21.36 23.85 -0.96
CA GLY A 188 -20.61 23.27 0.15
C GLY A 188 -20.13 21.85 -0.06
N ASP A 189 -20.42 21.20 -1.19
CA ASP A 189 -20.05 19.79 -1.37
C ASP A 189 -18.53 19.59 -1.44
N ILE A 190 -18.01 18.86 -0.45
CA ILE A 190 -16.61 18.45 -0.31
C ILE A 190 -16.42 16.94 -0.54
N GLY A 191 -17.47 16.20 -0.89
CA GLY A 191 -17.43 14.78 -1.19
C GLY A 191 -17.34 13.88 0.05
N TRP A 192 -16.85 12.67 -0.17
CA TRP A 192 -16.67 11.66 0.87
C TRP A 192 -15.36 11.89 1.63
N ILE A 193 -15.49 12.31 2.89
CA ILE A 193 -14.37 12.63 3.77
C ILE A 193 -14.21 11.52 4.80
N ASP A 194 -12.96 11.10 5.03
CA ASP A 194 -12.60 10.30 6.19
C ASP A 194 -12.37 11.26 7.37
N PRO A 195 -13.18 11.20 8.46
CA PRO A 195 -12.96 12.05 9.62
C PRO A 195 -11.55 11.98 10.18
N ALA A 196 -10.84 10.85 9.96
CA ALA A 196 -9.47 10.68 10.40
C ALA A 196 -8.44 11.56 9.69
N GLU A 197 -8.80 12.18 8.56
CA GLU A 197 -7.95 13.10 7.80
C GLU A 197 -8.14 14.56 8.21
N MET A 198 -9.12 14.85 9.08
CA MET A 198 -9.41 16.18 9.60
C MET A 198 -8.67 16.48 10.91
N VAL A 199 -8.51 17.77 11.21
CA VAL A 199 -8.00 18.24 12.51
C VAL A 199 -8.95 17.83 13.65
N GLN A 200 -8.42 17.66 14.86
CA GLN A 200 -9.12 17.03 15.99
C GLN A 200 -10.49 17.67 16.27
N GLU A 201 -10.56 19.00 16.26
CA GLU A 201 -11.77 19.76 16.57
C GLU A 201 -12.88 19.53 15.54
N MET A 202 -12.51 19.36 14.26
CA MET A 202 -13.47 19.07 13.20
C MET A 202 -13.87 17.60 13.19
N ARG A 203 -12.92 16.70 13.45
CA ARG A 203 -13.16 15.26 13.54
C ARG A 203 -14.23 14.94 14.56
N GLU A 204 -14.07 15.45 15.79
CA GLU A 204 -15.02 15.20 16.88
C GLU A 204 -16.44 15.65 16.52
N ALA A 205 -16.56 16.78 15.80
CA ALA A 205 -17.83 17.28 15.36
C ALA A 205 -18.48 16.42 14.28
N ILE A 206 -17.72 15.93 13.29
CA ILE A 206 -18.29 15.16 12.17
C ILE A 206 -18.49 13.67 12.50
N GLU A 207 -17.64 13.06 13.34
CA GLU A 207 -17.80 11.65 13.76
C GLU A 207 -19.15 11.41 14.44
N GLY A 208 -19.66 12.40 15.18
CA GLY A 208 -20.95 12.33 15.85
C GLY A 208 -22.18 12.71 15.01
N LEU A 209 -22.00 13.22 13.78
CA LEU A 209 -23.13 13.71 12.97
C LEU A 209 -24.01 12.56 12.47
N GLU A 210 -25.31 12.65 12.71
CA GLU A 210 -26.33 11.84 12.05
C GLU A 210 -26.57 12.30 10.60
N ILE A 211 -27.16 11.43 9.77
CA ILE A 211 -27.49 11.77 8.39
C ILE A 211 -28.48 12.95 8.37
N TYR A 212 -28.17 13.98 7.57
CA TYR A 212 -28.85 15.28 7.48
C TYR A 212 -28.64 16.25 8.65
N GLU A 213 -27.92 15.86 9.70
CA GLU A 213 -27.60 16.75 10.81
C GLU A 213 -26.59 17.83 10.40
N ILE A 214 -26.70 18.99 11.05
CA ILE A 214 -25.79 20.12 10.91
C ILE A 214 -25.00 20.26 12.21
N SER A 215 -23.68 20.38 12.10
CA SER A 215 -22.79 20.51 13.26
C SER A 215 -22.97 21.85 13.97
N PRO A 216 -22.60 21.96 15.25
CA PRO A 216 -22.34 23.26 15.83
C PRO A 216 -21.19 23.98 15.08
N PRO A 217 -21.09 25.32 15.16
CA PRO A 217 -19.95 26.05 14.64
C PRO A 217 -18.67 25.67 15.38
N ILE A 218 -17.63 25.32 14.61
CA ILE A 218 -16.32 24.93 15.12
C ILE A 218 -15.33 26.03 14.79
N GLU A 219 -14.74 26.66 15.80
CA GLU A 219 -13.68 27.64 15.59
C GLU A 219 -12.34 26.93 15.37
N SER A 220 -11.66 27.26 14.27
CA SER A 220 -10.33 26.74 13.97
C SER A 220 -9.52 27.80 13.22
N ARG A 221 -8.35 28.15 13.78
CA ARG A 221 -7.41 29.13 13.18
C ARG A 221 -8.06 30.48 12.84
N GLY A 222 -9.00 30.94 13.66
CA GLY A 222 -9.70 32.22 13.49
C GLY A 222 -10.79 32.22 12.42
N LEU A 223 -11.21 31.04 11.94
CA LEU A 223 -12.34 30.85 11.06
C LEU A 223 -13.36 29.91 11.71
N TYR A 224 -14.61 29.98 11.25
CA TYR A 224 -15.69 29.15 11.74
C TYR A 224 -16.11 28.14 10.68
N HIS A 225 -16.22 26.88 11.08
CA HIS A 225 -16.56 25.76 10.21
C HIS A 225 -17.90 25.17 10.65
N ILE A 226 -18.80 24.97 9.71
CA ILE A 226 -20.07 24.27 9.93
C ILE A 226 -20.19 23.17 8.88
N PHE A 227 -20.55 21.97 9.31
CA PHE A 227 -20.72 20.82 8.44
C PHE A 227 -22.17 20.36 8.41
N LYS A 228 -22.61 19.79 7.29
CA LYS A 228 -23.86 19.04 7.21
C LYS A 228 -23.58 17.67 6.63
N ARG A 229 -24.06 16.61 7.27
CA ARG A 229 -23.93 15.25 6.75
C ARG A 229 -25.01 14.94 5.72
N LEU A 230 -24.60 14.34 4.61
CA LEU A 230 -25.46 13.80 3.57
C LEU A 230 -25.59 12.27 3.72
N PRO A 231 -26.57 11.64 3.03
CA PRO A 231 -26.80 10.19 3.06
C PRO A 231 -25.60 9.36 2.61
#